data_AF-G4YLB6-F1
#
_entry.id   AF-G4YLB6-F1
#
_cell.length_a   1.000
_cell.length_b   1.000
_cell.length_c   1.000
_cell.angle_alpha   90.00
_cell.angle_beta   90.00
_cell.angle_gamma   90.00
#
_symmetry.space_group_name_H-M   'P 1'
#
loop_
_entity.id
_entity.type
_entity.pdbx_description
1 polymer ?
#
loop_
_entity_poly.entity_id
_entity_poly.type
_entity_poly.pdbx_seq_one_letter_code
_entity_poly.pdbx_strand_id
1 'polypeptide(L)'
;FQEGYVSATKVLGRWFYMLKIRLVDLHPIFKEIDLCANPQLKLCLRINTGRVAISGILVGTGATQSSQIKLDSTTMTSGQTCPIMIASAAAGNPMAGMLATGNQITFAFGAMGNDFTPTAEAAGYFPYQTSRLHIPFYHLKNPTSIIQKPGAGSTPANPAGQINAPFDLHISGSKKNVKYVALLPFADTTQSHFVPAHSTPQYQSPFDSAPWSVMPGASIRNFQVALGNSNVFDTSHEFDYESFIHEFSKLGAINGDLSQEISNGLIDSIQWNMAQRILVADCSRPSKKDVPQSIQISGTNGSAAGMDLLALVVYERELEIDRLTGEVHRTD
;
A
#
# COMPACT_ATOMS: atom_id res chain seq x y z
N PHE A 1 11.89 29.14 12.74
CA PHE A 1 12.40 28.89 11.38
C PHE A 1 12.95 30.22 10.88
N GLN A 2 14.27 30.33 10.75
CA GLN A 2 14.91 31.52 10.18
C GLN A 2 15.11 31.23 8.69
N GLU A 3 14.60 32.10 7.82
CA GLU A 3 14.77 32.00 6.37
C GLU A 3 16.27 32.02 6.05
N GLY A 4 16.79 30.88 5.61
CA GLY A 4 18.20 30.71 5.26
C GLY A 4 18.30 30.00 3.93
N TYR A 5 18.92 30.68 2.95
CA TYR A 5 19.30 30.09 1.67
C TYR A 5 20.11 28.81 1.89
N VAL A 6 19.69 27.73 1.23
CA VAL A 6 20.33 26.41 1.33
C VAL A 6 21.28 26.26 0.14
N SER A 7 22.58 26.23 0.41
CA SER A 7 23.58 25.85 -0.59
C SER A 7 23.73 24.32 -0.66
N ALA A 8 24.18 23.82 -1.82
CA ALA A 8 24.16 22.42 -2.28
C ALA A 8 24.90 21.37 -1.39
N THR A 9 25.38 21.73 -0.20
CA THR A 9 26.15 20.84 0.70
C THR A 9 25.58 20.77 2.11
N LYS A 10 24.43 21.39 2.38
CA LYS A 10 23.84 21.42 3.74
C LYS A 10 22.64 20.48 3.86
N VAL A 11 22.64 19.71 4.96
CA VAL A 11 21.47 18.94 5.40
C VAL A 11 20.38 19.92 5.84
N LEU A 12 19.23 19.90 5.15
CA LEU A 12 18.08 20.76 5.46
C LEU A 12 17.50 20.48 6.84
N GLY A 13 17.47 19.20 7.21
CA GLY A 13 16.88 18.72 8.46
C GLY A 13 16.94 17.21 8.53
N ARG A 14 16.83 16.71 9.76
CA ARG A 14 16.67 15.29 10.06
C ARG A 14 15.51 15.17 11.02
N TRP A 15 14.58 14.26 10.73
CA TRP A 15 13.43 13.99 11.57
C TRP A 15 13.47 12.55 12.04
N PHE A 16 13.31 12.40 13.34
CA PHE A 16 13.47 11.15 14.05
C PHE A 16 12.14 10.85 14.75
N TYR A 17 11.49 9.76 14.35
CA TYR A 17 10.21 9.33 14.93
C TYR A 17 10.37 7.98 15.64
N MET A 18 9.91 7.90 16.89
CA MET A 18 9.79 6.64 17.62
C MET A 18 8.32 6.22 17.66
N LEU A 19 8.01 5.11 17.02
CA LEU A 19 6.65 4.57 16.95
C LEU A 19 6.48 3.44 17.96
N LYS A 20 5.42 3.52 18.76
CA LYS A 20 4.94 2.40 19.59
C LYS A 20 3.70 1.84 18.93
N ILE A 21 3.83 0.67 18.31
CA ILE A 21 2.74 0.03 17.58
C ILE A 21 2.27 -1.16 18.42
N ARG A 22 0.96 -1.26 18.64
CA ARG A 22 0.39 -2.43 19.31
C ARG A 22 0.46 -3.60 18.33
N LEU A 23 0.82 -4.78 18.82
CA LEU A 23 0.92 -5.97 17.97
C LEU A 23 -0.42 -6.28 17.27
N VAL A 24 -1.54 -6.06 17.94
CA VAL A 24 -2.90 -6.24 17.38
C VAL A 24 -3.21 -5.32 16.19
N ASP A 25 -2.50 -4.20 16.05
CA ASP A 25 -2.63 -3.29 14.91
C ASP A 25 -1.74 -3.73 13.73
N LEU A 26 -0.67 -4.48 13.99
CA LEU A 26 0.21 -5.03 12.96
C LEU A 26 -0.43 -6.23 12.26
N HIS A 27 -1.07 -7.11 13.02
CA HIS A 27 -1.73 -8.28 12.47
C HIS A 27 -2.81 -8.80 13.44
N PRO A 28 -4.01 -9.19 12.94
CA PRO A 28 -5.08 -9.73 13.79
C PRO A 28 -4.68 -10.93 14.63
N ILE A 29 -3.74 -11.76 14.15
CA ILE A 29 -3.19 -12.93 14.88
C ILE A 29 -2.77 -12.61 16.31
N PHE A 30 -2.30 -11.39 16.59
CA PHE A 30 -1.86 -11.02 17.94
C PHE A 30 -3.01 -10.79 18.93
N LYS A 31 -4.26 -10.77 18.48
CA LYS A 31 -5.44 -10.86 19.36
C LYS A 31 -5.70 -12.30 19.81
N GLU A 32 -5.09 -13.27 19.13
CA GLU A 32 -5.49 -14.68 19.19
C GLU A 32 -4.37 -15.60 19.62
N ILE A 33 -3.12 -15.15 19.47
CA ILE A 33 -1.98 -15.76 20.14
C ILE A 33 -2.26 -15.71 21.63
N ASP A 34 -2.66 -16.86 22.14
CA ASP A 34 -2.83 -17.11 23.54
C ASP A 34 -1.46 -17.39 24.19
N LEU A 35 -1.45 -17.49 25.51
CA LEU A 35 -0.26 -17.85 26.25
C LEU A 35 0.26 -19.23 25.79
N CYS A 36 1.48 -19.24 25.29
CA CYS A 36 2.21 -20.43 24.87
C CYS A 36 3.57 -20.49 25.57
N ALA A 37 4.01 -21.71 25.90
CA ALA A 37 5.31 -21.94 26.49
C ALA A 37 6.39 -21.83 25.40
N ASN A 38 7.37 -20.94 25.58
CA ASN A 38 8.54 -20.81 24.71
C ASN A 38 8.24 -20.71 23.18
N PRO A 39 7.37 -19.81 22.71
CA PRO A 39 7.08 -19.69 21.29
C PRO A 39 8.30 -19.20 20.49
N GLN A 40 8.69 -19.96 19.47
CA GLN A 40 9.75 -19.56 18.53
C GLN A 40 9.17 -18.81 17.33
N LEU A 41 8.63 -17.62 17.58
CA LEU A 41 8.02 -16.79 16.53
C LEU A 41 9.03 -15.78 15.96
N LYS A 42 9.07 -15.67 14.62
CA LYS A 42 9.83 -14.65 13.91
C LYS A 42 8.88 -13.65 13.26
N LEU A 43 8.86 -12.43 13.77
CA LEU A 43 8.16 -11.32 13.13
C LEU A 43 9.09 -10.63 12.13
N CYS A 44 8.72 -10.66 10.85
CA CYS A 44 9.41 -9.93 9.79
C CYS A 44 8.53 -8.76 9.33
N LEU A 45 9.02 -7.53 9.49
CA LEU A 45 8.35 -6.33 9.00
C LEU A 45 9.10 -5.81 7.78
N ARG A 46 8.38 -5.60 6.68
CA ARG A 46 8.89 -4.87 5.51
C ARG A 46 8.41 -3.43 5.61
N ILE A 47 9.34 -2.52 5.89
CA ILE A 47 9.06 -1.08 6.01
C ILE A 47 9.51 -0.38 4.73
N ASN A 48 8.78 0.66 4.31
CA ASN A 48 9.19 1.49 3.18
C ASN A 48 10.54 2.18 3.51
N THR A 49 11.54 1.93 2.67
CA THR A 49 12.86 2.56 2.76
C THR A 49 13.27 2.98 1.36
N GLY A 50 13.73 4.20 1.22
CA GLY A 50 14.05 4.76 -0.08
C GLY A 50 14.43 6.23 -0.02
N ARG A 51 14.51 6.82 -1.20
CA ARG A 51 14.78 8.24 -1.38
C ARG A 51 13.98 8.82 -2.53
N VAL A 52 13.73 10.11 -2.45
CA VAL A 52 13.07 10.89 -3.50
C VAL A 52 13.84 12.18 -3.71
N ALA A 53 14.20 12.47 -4.97
CA ALA A 53 14.85 13.71 -5.37
C ALA A 53 13.85 14.60 -6.10
N ILE A 54 13.81 15.88 -5.73
CA ILE A 54 12.96 16.91 -6.32
C ILE A 54 13.80 18.14 -6.70
N SER A 55 13.43 18.84 -7.76
CA SER A 55 14.09 20.08 -8.15
C SER A 55 13.12 21.22 -8.43
N GLY A 56 13.59 22.44 -8.24
CA GLY A 56 12.86 23.65 -8.57
C GLY A 56 12.87 23.89 -10.07
N ILE A 57 11.72 24.29 -10.61
CA ILE A 57 11.54 24.67 -12.02
C ILE A 57 10.76 25.98 -12.13
N LEU A 58 10.86 26.62 -13.30
CA LEU A 58 9.95 27.68 -13.71
C LEU A 58 8.97 27.11 -14.73
N VAL A 59 7.69 27.38 -14.52
CA VAL A 59 6.62 27.02 -15.46
C VAL A 59 5.93 28.30 -15.90
N GLY A 60 5.71 28.44 -17.21
CA GLY A 60 5.18 29.65 -17.85
C GLY A 60 6.23 30.41 -18.67
N THR A 61 5.85 31.55 -19.26
CA THR A 61 6.72 32.38 -20.10
C THR A 61 6.62 33.85 -19.70
N GLY A 62 7.75 34.56 -19.65
CA GLY A 62 7.75 35.99 -19.33
C GLY A 62 7.20 36.29 -17.92
N ALA A 63 6.23 37.21 -17.83
CA ALA A 63 5.65 37.69 -16.57
C ALA A 63 4.71 36.68 -15.87
N THR A 64 4.34 35.56 -16.52
CA THR A 64 3.50 34.50 -15.93
C THR A 64 4.30 33.34 -15.36
N GLN A 65 5.64 33.46 -15.30
CA GLN A 65 6.49 32.43 -14.72
C GLN A 65 6.20 32.25 -13.23
N SER A 66 5.95 31.00 -12.84
CA SER A 66 5.80 30.59 -11.45
C SER A 66 6.86 29.57 -11.09
N SER A 67 7.44 29.70 -9.90
CA SER A 67 8.33 28.67 -9.34
C SER A 67 7.49 27.46 -8.94
N GLN A 68 7.79 26.30 -9.51
CA GLN A 68 7.18 25.02 -9.17
C GLN A 68 8.26 24.01 -8.79
N ILE A 69 7.83 22.84 -8.33
CA ILE A 69 8.71 21.72 -7.99
C ILE A 69 8.34 20.54 -8.89
N LYS A 70 9.36 19.79 -9.31
CA LYS A 70 9.21 18.53 -10.06
C LYS A 70 9.88 17.38 -9.34
N LEU A 71 9.45 16.16 -9.67
CA LEU A 71 10.04 14.91 -9.22
C LEU A 71 11.16 14.53 -10.19
N ASP A 72 12.39 14.42 -9.70
CA ASP A 72 13.55 14.00 -10.51
C ASP A 72 13.72 12.48 -10.51
N SER A 73 13.55 11.84 -9.35
CA SER A 73 13.60 10.38 -9.22
C SER A 73 13.01 9.90 -7.89
N THR A 74 12.48 8.66 -7.90
CA THR A 74 12.20 7.88 -6.69
C THR A 74 13.03 6.59 -6.73
N THR A 75 13.60 6.21 -5.59
CA THR A 75 14.29 4.93 -5.42
C THR A 75 13.74 4.23 -4.18
N MET A 76 13.15 3.06 -4.36
CA MET A 76 12.64 2.22 -3.26
C MET A 76 13.58 1.05 -3.03
N THR A 77 14.26 1.02 -1.88
CA THR A 77 15.12 -0.09 -1.44
C THR A 77 14.32 -1.17 -0.73
N SER A 78 13.25 -0.78 -0.04
CA SER A 78 12.29 -1.69 0.61
C SER A 78 10.89 -1.07 0.55
N GLY A 79 9.87 -1.92 0.59
CA GLY A 79 8.50 -1.49 0.41
C GLY A 79 8.17 -1.14 -1.05
N GLN A 80 7.08 -0.42 -1.28
CA GLN A 80 6.60 -0.08 -2.63
C GLN A 80 6.03 1.34 -2.74
N THR A 81 5.83 2.05 -1.63
CA THR A 81 5.17 3.36 -1.62
C THR A 81 6.01 4.43 -0.94
N CYS A 82 5.82 5.68 -1.36
CA CYS A 82 6.46 6.83 -0.75
C CYS A 82 5.71 7.22 0.55
N PRO A 83 6.36 7.25 1.73
CA PRO A 83 5.70 7.59 2.99
C PRO A 83 5.70 9.10 3.28
N ILE A 84 6.28 9.93 2.41
CA ILE A 84 6.38 11.38 2.59
C ILE A 84 5.47 12.09 1.60
N MET A 85 4.88 13.19 2.05
CA MET A 85 4.11 14.09 1.19
C MET A 85 4.71 15.49 1.23
N ILE A 86 4.88 16.09 0.06
CA ILE A 86 5.40 17.44 -0.10
C ILE A 86 4.25 18.35 -0.53
N ALA A 87 4.08 19.46 0.17
CA ALA A 87 3.04 20.43 -0.16
C ALA A 87 3.28 21.08 -1.53
N SER A 88 2.20 21.52 -2.18
CA SER A 88 2.28 22.12 -3.52
C SER A 88 3.15 23.38 -3.52
N ALA A 89 3.90 23.55 -4.62
CA ALA A 89 4.70 24.74 -4.90
C ALA A 89 3.97 25.75 -5.80
N ALA A 90 2.71 25.51 -6.19
CA ALA A 90 1.95 26.48 -6.96
C ALA A 90 1.76 27.80 -6.18
N ALA A 91 1.55 28.91 -6.90
CA ALA A 91 1.42 30.23 -6.29
C ALA A 91 0.37 30.24 -5.16
N GLY A 92 0.74 30.78 -3.99
CA GLY A 92 -0.12 30.82 -2.80
C GLY A 92 -0.07 29.58 -1.90
N ASN A 93 0.63 28.51 -2.31
CA ASN A 93 0.81 27.31 -1.49
C ASN A 93 2.11 27.32 -0.67
N PRO A 94 2.24 26.47 0.37
CA PRO A 94 3.37 26.53 1.31
C PRO A 94 4.77 26.37 0.70
N MET A 95 4.91 25.68 -0.44
CA MET A 95 6.22 25.50 -1.09
C MET A 95 6.49 26.52 -2.21
N ALA A 96 5.62 27.51 -2.42
CA ALA A 96 5.78 28.51 -3.47
C ALA A 96 7.09 29.29 -3.30
N GLY A 97 7.96 29.24 -4.32
CA GLY A 97 9.26 29.94 -4.31
C GLY A 97 10.29 29.41 -3.31
N MET A 98 10.00 28.35 -2.56
CA MET A 98 10.90 27.81 -1.53
C MET A 98 12.09 27.04 -2.11
N LEU A 99 11.95 26.46 -3.30
CA LEU A 99 13.03 25.77 -4.02
C LEU A 99 13.32 26.50 -5.33
N ALA A 100 14.46 27.20 -5.38
CA ALA A 100 14.88 27.94 -6.55
C ALA A 100 15.16 27.02 -7.75
N THR A 101 14.98 27.56 -8.95
CA THR A 101 15.19 26.85 -10.21
C THR A 101 16.61 26.30 -10.33
N GLY A 102 16.73 25.03 -10.71
CA GLY A 102 18.02 24.37 -10.85
C GLY A 102 18.61 23.84 -9.54
N ASN A 103 18.03 24.18 -8.39
CA ASN A 103 18.39 23.56 -7.11
C ASN A 103 17.60 22.26 -6.91
N GLN A 104 18.25 21.28 -6.29
CA GLN A 104 17.68 19.97 -5.98
C GLN A 104 17.69 19.74 -4.46
N ILE A 105 16.63 19.09 -3.97
CA ILE A 105 16.53 18.56 -2.61
C ILE A 105 16.24 17.06 -2.72
N THR A 106 16.91 16.27 -1.90
CA THR A 106 16.65 14.83 -1.79
C THR A 106 16.23 14.49 -0.38
N PHE A 107 15.15 13.73 -0.26
CA PHE A 107 14.65 13.17 0.99
C PHE A 107 14.96 11.69 1.04
N ALA A 108 15.53 11.21 2.14
CA ALA A 108 15.70 9.79 2.41
C ALA A 108 14.85 9.39 3.61
N PHE A 109 14.18 8.24 3.51
CA PHE A 109 13.31 7.68 4.56
C PHE A 109 13.62 6.21 4.75
N GLY A 110 13.44 5.72 5.97
CA GLY A 110 13.72 4.33 6.34
C GLY A 110 13.58 4.09 7.83
N ALA A 111 13.56 2.81 8.21
CA ALA A 111 13.55 2.38 9.61
C ALA A 111 14.98 2.31 10.15
N MET A 112 15.23 2.90 11.31
CA MET A 112 16.53 2.95 12.02
C MET A 112 17.68 3.69 11.31
N GLY A 113 17.65 3.79 9.99
CA GLY A 113 18.61 4.51 9.17
C GLY A 113 18.11 4.64 7.73
N ASN A 114 18.82 5.44 6.94
CA ASN A 114 18.56 5.66 5.51
C ASN A 114 19.86 6.10 4.80
N ASP A 115 19.78 6.34 3.49
CA ASP A 115 20.91 6.73 2.64
C ASP A 115 21.71 7.96 3.13
N PHE A 116 21.08 8.86 3.91
CA PHE A 116 21.72 10.09 4.42
C PHE A 116 22.01 10.08 5.91
N THR A 117 21.44 9.13 6.64
CA THR A 117 21.59 9.01 8.10
C THR A 117 21.84 7.54 8.45
N PRO A 118 23.11 7.15 8.64
CA PRO A 118 23.46 5.78 9.02
C PRO A 118 22.86 5.41 10.39
N THR A 119 22.62 4.11 10.61
CA THR A 119 22.07 3.60 11.87
C THR A 119 22.90 4.01 13.09
N ALA A 120 24.23 4.06 12.96
CA ALA A 120 25.13 4.48 14.03
C ALA A 120 24.93 5.95 14.43
N GLU A 121 24.55 6.81 13.47
CA GLU A 121 24.24 8.21 13.74
C GLU A 121 22.85 8.35 14.39
N ALA A 122 21.84 7.68 13.84
CA ALA A 122 20.48 7.67 14.40
C ALA A 122 20.44 7.15 15.85
N ALA A 123 21.29 6.18 16.17
CA ALA A 123 21.49 5.63 17.50
C ALA A 123 21.94 6.66 18.54
N GLY A 124 22.54 7.79 18.14
CA GLY A 124 22.91 8.87 19.05
C GLY A 124 21.71 9.68 19.56
N TYR A 125 20.58 9.64 18.85
CA TYR A 125 19.39 10.44 19.18
C TYR A 125 18.27 9.64 19.85
N PHE A 126 18.36 8.30 19.82
CA PHE A 126 17.37 7.42 20.42
C PHE A 126 17.98 6.52 21.49
N PRO A 127 17.21 6.18 22.54
CA PRO A 127 17.69 5.29 23.59
C PRO A 127 17.95 3.85 23.11
N TYR A 128 17.48 3.50 21.90
CA TYR A 128 17.53 2.14 21.37
C TYR A 128 18.13 2.12 19.96
N GLN A 129 19.07 1.21 19.74
CA GLN A 129 19.65 0.91 18.43
C GLN A 129 18.91 -0.23 17.70
N THR A 130 17.86 -0.77 18.33
CA THR A 130 17.07 -1.90 17.85
C THR A 130 15.60 -1.71 18.18
N SER A 131 14.71 -2.38 17.43
CA SER A 131 13.32 -2.51 17.83
C SER A 131 13.21 -3.37 19.11
N ARG A 132 12.36 -2.96 20.04
CA ARG A 132 12.06 -3.71 21.26
C ARG A 132 10.65 -4.27 21.20
N LEU A 133 10.53 -5.55 21.50
CA LEU A 133 9.25 -6.24 21.62
C LEU A 133 8.89 -6.30 23.11
N HIS A 134 7.81 -5.61 23.49
CA HIS A 134 7.30 -5.61 24.85
C HIS A 134 6.12 -6.58 24.94
N ILE A 135 6.30 -7.70 25.67
CA ILE A 135 5.27 -8.71 25.89
C ILE A 135 5.16 -8.94 27.40
N PRO A 136 3.94 -8.93 27.98
CA PRO A 136 3.73 -9.31 29.37
C PRO A 136 4.02 -10.82 29.56
N PHE A 137 4.86 -11.16 30.53
CA PHE A 137 5.18 -12.55 30.86
C PHE A 137 4.20 -13.07 31.92
N TYR A 138 3.48 -14.15 31.62
CA TYR A 138 2.60 -14.82 32.57
C TYR A 138 3.06 -16.27 32.78
N HIS A 139 3.15 -16.69 34.04
CA HIS A 139 3.47 -18.06 34.43
C HIS A 139 2.14 -18.76 34.72
N LEU A 140 1.57 -19.48 33.75
CA LEU A 140 0.25 -20.11 33.91
C LEU A 140 0.22 -21.57 33.45
N LYS A 141 -0.47 -22.37 34.27
CA LYS A 141 -0.67 -23.82 34.21
C LYS A 141 -1.91 -24.10 33.35
N ASN A 142 -1.75 -24.92 32.30
CA ASN A 142 -2.75 -25.49 31.38
C ASN A 142 -3.48 -24.55 30.39
N PRO A 143 -3.24 -24.74 29.07
CA PRO A 143 -4.04 -24.10 28.03
C PRO A 143 -4.63 -25.09 26.99
N THR A 144 -5.85 -24.82 26.49
CA THR A 144 -6.57 -25.62 25.47
C THR A 144 -6.73 -24.88 24.14
N SER A 145 -6.54 -25.57 23.01
CA SER A 145 -6.38 -25.03 21.64
C SER A 145 -7.61 -24.35 21.00
N ILE A 146 -7.35 -23.37 20.12
CA ILE A 146 -8.28 -22.83 19.10
C ILE A 146 -7.45 -22.42 17.85
N ILE A 147 -8.01 -22.67 16.66
CA ILE A 147 -7.44 -22.56 15.30
C ILE A 147 -7.80 -21.19 14.66
N GLN A 148 -6.94 -20.62 13.80
CA GLN A 148 -7.33 -19.46 12.98
C GLN A 148 -6.59 -19.20 11.63
N LYS A 149 -7.07 -18.13 10.96
CA LYS A 149 -7.03 -17.69 9.53
C LYS A 149 -6.13 -16.40 9.42
N PRO A 150 -5.98 -15.62 8.32
CA PRO A 150 -4.62 -15.53 7.73
C PRO A 150 -4.14 -14.20 7.06
N GLY A 151 -2.90 -14.20 6.53
CA GLY A 151 -2.14 -13.00 6.11
C GLY A 151 -2.01 -12.70 4.60
N ALA A 152 -2.05 -11.39 4.27
CA ALA A 152 -1.96 -10.83 2.92
C ALA A 152 -0.53 -10.70 2.36
N GLY A 153 -0.39 -10.72 1.03
CA GLY A 153 0.88 -10.36 0.36
C GLY A 153 0.64 -9.68 -0.99
N SER A 154 1.25 -8.52 -1.17
CA SER A 154 1.13 -7.69 -2.38
C SER A 154 2.10 -8.12 -3.49
N THR A 155 1.63 -8.16 -4.74
CA THR A 155 2.47 -8.33 -5.94
C THR A 155 2.09 -7.23 -6.94
N PRO A 156 2.95 -6.20 -7.14
CA PRO A 156 2.69 -5.19 -8.15
C PRO A 156 2.92 -5.80 -9.53
N ALA A 157 2.00 -5.54 -10.45
CA ALA A 157 2.18 -5.77 -11.86
C ALA A 157 1.60 -4.55 -12.58
N ASN A 158 2.40 -3.92 -13.45
CA ASN A 158 2.13 -2.62 -14.05
C ASN A 158 1.79 -2.77 -15.54
N PRO A 159 0.52 -2.95 -15.92
CA PRO A 159 0.12 -2.87 -17.32
C PRO A 159 -0.16 -1.40 -17.68
N ALA A 160 0.52 -0.89 -18.71
CA ALA A 160 0.20 0.41 -19.30
C ALA A 160 -1.07 0.29 -20.13
N GLY A 161 -2.18 0.89 -19.68
CA GLY A 161 -3.45 0.86 -20.40
C GLY A 161 -3.80 2.22 -20.98
N GLN A 162 -3.74 2.39 -22.31
CA GLN A 162 -4.31 3.54 -23.03
C GLN A 162 -5.85 3.59 -22.92
N ILE A 163 -6.48 4.70 -23.30
CA ILE A 163 -7.94 4.88 -23.30
C ILE A 163 -8.62 3.74 -24.06
N ASN A 164 -9.67 3.15 -23.47
CA ASN A 164 -10.43 2.02 -24.05
C ASN A 164 -9.58 0.79 -24.40
N ALA A 165 -8.39 0.65 -23.79
CA ALA A 165 -7.57 -0.52 -23.96
C ALA A 165 -8.02 -1.65 -23.01
N PRO A 166 -8.19 -2.88 -23.51
CA PRO A 166 -8.30 -4.04 -22.65
C PRO A 166 -6.97 -4.26 -21.92
N PHE A 167 -7.04 -4.71 -20.68
CA PHE A 167 -5.89 -5.18 -19.93
C PHE A 167 -6.13 -6.60 -19.44
N ASP A 168 -5.05 -7.36 -19.40
CA ASP A 168 -5.03 -8.72 -18.87
C ASP A 168 -3.79 -8.90 -18.00
N LEU A 169 -4.01 -8.93 -16.70
CA LEU A 169 -2.97 -8.91 -15.69
C LEU A 169 -2.83 -10.28 -15.05
N HIS A 170 -1.71 -10.94 -15.34
CA HIS A 170 -1.31 -12.16 -14.65
C HIS A 170 -0.48 -11.82 -13.41
N ILE A 171 -1.00 -12.16 -12.24
CA ILE A 171 -0.24 -12.02 -11.01
C ILE A 171 0.85 -13.09 -10.99
N SER A 172 2.08 -12.67 -10.67
CA SER A 172 3.23 -13.57 -10.65
C SER A 172 3.13 -14.61 -9.53
N GLY A 173 3.30 -15.88 -9.93
CA GLY A 173 3.22 -17.03 -9.05
C GLY A 173 1.79 -17.41 -8.68
N SER A 174 1.61 -18.66 -8.25
CA SER A 174 0.36 -19.15 -7.72
C SER A 174 0.27 -18.90 -6.20
N LYS A 175 -0.93 -18.61 -5.71
CA LYS A 175 -1.21 -18.44 -4.28
C LYS A 175 -2.22 -19.49 -3.83
N LYS A 176 -1.99 -20.07 -2.66
CA LYS A 176 -2.95 -20.95 -1.98
C LYS A 176 -3.99 -20.10 -1.25
N ASN A 177 -5.21 -20.60 -1.15
CA ASN A 177 -6.25 -20.05 -0.29
C ASN A 177 -6.54 -18.53 -0.49
N VAL A 178 -6.64 -18.06 -1.73
CA VAL A 178 -6.92 -16.65 -2.01
C VAL A 178 -8.29 -16.27 -1.45
N LYS A 179 -8.39 -15.12 -0.77
CA LYS A 179 -9.66 -14.60 -0.22
C LYS A 179 -10.17 -13.41 -0.99
N TYR A 180 -9.31 -12.44 -1.25
CA TYR A 180 -9.69 -11.20 -1.90
C TYR A 180 -8.63 -10.76 -2.87
N VAL A 181 -9.09 -10.20 -3.98
CA VAL A 181 -8.25 -9.45 -4.90
C VAL A 181 -8.80 -8.04 -4.94
N ALA A 182 -7.98 -7.07 -4.57
CA ALA A 182 -8.32 -5.65 -4.65
C ALA A 182 -7.45 -4.98 -5.71
N LEU A 183 -8.09 -4.27 -6.64
CA LEU A 183 -7.43 -3.54 -7.71
C LEU A 183 -7.55 -2.04 -7.46
N LEU A 184 -6.41 -1.36 -7.40
CA LEU A 184 -6.31 0.07 -7.19
C LEU A 184 -5.85 0.74 -8.49
N PRO A 185 -6.68 1.58 -9.12
CA PRO A 185 -6.34 2.29 -10.34
C PRO A 185 -5.56 3.59 -10.07
N PHE A 186 -4.42 3.75 -10.72
CA PHE A 186 -3.61 4.98 -10.67
C PHE A 186 -3.52 5.60 -12.06
N ALA A 187 -3.26 6.90 -12.12
CA ALA A 187 -3.02 7.57 -13.39
C ALA A 187 -1.71 7.05 -13.98
N ASP A 188 -1.70 6.78 -15.28
CA ASP A 188 -0.49 6.40 -16.01
C ASP A 188 0.52 7.56 -15.98
N THR A 189 1.75 7.23 -15.62
CA THR A 189 2.86 8.18 -15.44
C THR A 189 3.91 8.09 -16.55
N THR A 190 3.67 7.27 -17.58
CA THR A 190 4.60 7.04 -18.70
C THR A 190 4.72 8.24 -19.63
N GLN A 191 3.70 9.12 -19.70
CA GLN A 191 3.74 10.34 -20.51
C GLN A 191 3.52 11.60 -19.65
N SER A 192 4.56 12.44 -19.53
CA SER A 192 4.47 13.86 -19.11
C SER A 192 3.95 14.21 -17.71
N HIS A 193 3.60 13.25 -16.85
CA HIS A 193 3.16 13.55 -15.47
C HIS A 193 4.32 13.92 -14.52
N PHE A 194 5.50 13.31 -14.70
CA PHE A 194 6.73 13.63 -13.97
C PHE A 194 7.89 13.89 -14.93
N VAL A 195 8.17 15.15 -15.25
CA VAL A 195 9.25 15.52 -16.19
C VAL A 195 10.52 15.84 -15.39
N PRO A 196 11.29 14.85 -14.91
CA PRO A 196 11.92 13.78 -15.71
C PRO A 196 11.73 12.33 -15.18
N ALA A 197 11.09 12.12 -14.03
CA ALA A 197 10.87 10.81 -13.41
C ALA A 197 9.75 9.99 -14.09
N HIS A 198 9.75 9.96 -15.43
CA HIS A 198 8.82 9.19 -16.25
C HIS A 198 8.79 7.73 -15.77
N SER A 199 7.60 7.13 -15.78
CA SER A 199 7.37 5.75 -15.33
C SER A 199 7.55 5.50 -13.83
N THR A 200 7.65 6.55 -13.00
CA THR A 200 7.50 6.40 -11.54
C THR A 200 6.02 6.28 -11.21
N PRO A 201 5.54 5.15 -10.67
CA PRO A 201 4.13 4.99 -10.35
C PRO A 201 3.64 6.06 -9.37
N GLN A 202 2.37 6.46 -9.49
CA GLN A 202 1.77 7.52 -8.66
C GLN A 202 1.95 7.26 -7.14
N TYR A 203 1.83 6.00 -6.69
CA TYR A 203 2.02 5.59 -5.29
C TYR A 203 3.47 5.65 -4.78
N GLN A 204 4.44 5.94 -5.66
CA GLN A 204 5.84 6.22 -5.33
C GLN A 204 6.19 7.71 -5.42
N SER A 205 5.21 8.56 -5.75
CA SER A 205 5.40 10.00 -5.78
C SER A 205 5.18 10.62 -4.40
N PRO A 206 5.97 11.64 -4.00
CA PRO A 206 5.72 12.41 -2.80
C PRO A 206 4.66 13.51 -2.99
N PHE A 207 4.08 13.65 -4.19
CA PHE A 207 3.10 14.69 -4.51
C PHE A 207 1.66 14.23 -4.44
N ASP A 208 1.43 12.97 -4.06
CA ASP A 208 0.12 12.35 -4.00
C ASP A 208 -0.11 11.67 -2.64
N SER A 209 -1.39 11.53 -2.25
CA SER A 209 -1.81 10.71 -1.10
C SER A 209 -1.94 9.22 -1.43
N ALA A 210 -1.61 8.81 -2.65
CA ALA A 210 -1.51 7.41 -3.04
C ALA A 210 -0.57 6.62 -2.10
N PRO A 211 -0.90 5.36 -1.77
CA PRO A 211 -1.94 4.53 -2.36
C PRO A 211 -3.33 4.70 -1.72
N TRP A 212 -3.49 5.58 -0.73
CA TRP A 212 -4.78 5.76 -0.06
C TRP A 212 -5.81 6.45 -0.97
N SER A 213 -5.35 7.43 -1.75
CA SER A 213 -6.10 7.96 -2.89
C SER A 213 -5.74 7.22 -4.17
N VAL A 214 -6.74 6.88 -4.97
CA VAL A 214 -6.61 6.37 -6.33
C VAL A 214 -6.99 7.44 -7.35
N MET A 215 -6.82 7.17 -8.65
CA MET A 215 -7.17 8.11 -9.71
C MET A 215 -8.66 8.51 -9.63
N PRO A 216 -8.98 9.81 -9.47
CA PRO A 216 -10.36 10.29 -9.43
C PRO A 216 -11.08 9.99 -10.75
N GLY A 217 -12.28 9.42 -10.68
CA GLY A 217 -13.06 9.11 -11.88
C GLY A 217 -12.45 8.03 -12.78
N ALA A 218 -11.50 7.22 -12.27
CA ALA A 218 -11.08 6.01 -12.96
C ALA A 218 -12.31 5.17 -13.33
N SER A 219 -12.29 4.52 -14.49
CA SER A 219 -13.43 3.70 -14.93
C SER A 219 -12.88 2.41 -15.50
N ILE A 220 -13.33 1.29 -14.96
CA ILE A 220 -12.97 -0.05 -15.45
C ILE A 220 -14.28 -0.76 -15.80
N ARG A 221 -14.40 -1.10 -17.08
CA ARG A 221 -15.53 -1.86 -17.62
C ARG A 221 -15.13 -3.32 -17.78
N ASN A 222 -16.12 -4.21 -17.78
CA ASN A 222 -15.93 -5.65 -17.92
C ASN A 222 -14.92 -6.23 -16.91
N PHE A 223 -14.99 -5.77 -15.66
CA PHE A 223 -14.07 -6.25 -14.63
C PHE A 223 -14.29 -7.74 -14.38
N GLN A 224 -13.21 -8.52 -14.42
CA GLN A 224 -13.23 -9.94 -14.13
C GLN A 224 -11.96 -10.34 -13.38
N VAL A 225 -12.12 -11.29 -12.46
CA VAL A 225 -11.02 -11.98 -11.80
C VAL A 225 -11.20 -13.48 -12.01
N ALA A 226 -10.14 -14.16 -12.43
CA ALA A 226 -10.12 -15.60 -12.56
C ALA A 226 -9.06 -16.21 -11.63
N LEU A 227 -9.46 -17.27 -10.92
CA LEU A 227 -8.59 -18.10 -10.09
C LEU A 227 -8.42 -19.48 -10.74
N GLY A 228 -7.22 -19.76 -11.25
CA GLY A 228 -6.99 -20.92 -12.09
C GLY A 228 -7.85 -20.83 -13.35
N ASN A 229 -8.78 -21.77 -13.50
CA ASN A 229 -9.73 -21.82 -14.62
C ASN A 229 -11.17 -21.45 -14.20
N SER A 230 -11.35 -20.88 -13.00
CA SER A 230 -12.66 -20.49 -12.49
C SER A 230 -12.77 -18.97 -12.45
N ASN A 231 -13.82 -18.42 -13.03
CA ASN A 231 -14.14 -17.01 -12.86
C ASN A 231 -14.69 -16.76 -11.45
N VAL A 232 -14.40 -15.58 -10.90
CA VAL A 232 -14.93 -15.12 -9.62
C VAL A 232 -16.34 -14.55 -9.81
N PHE A 233 -16.56 -13.80 -10.89
CA PHE A 233 -17.88 -13.33 -11.28
C PHE A 233 -18.45 -14.21 -12.40
N ASP A 234 -19.73 -14.60 -12.30
CA ASP A 234 -20.40 -15.41 -13.32
C ASP A 234 -20.54 -14.66 -14.65
N THR A 235 -20.81 -13.35 -14.57
CA THR A 235 -20.78 -12.44 -15.72
C THR A 235 -19.88 -11.24 -15.40
N SER A 236 -19.23 -10.67 -16.41
CA SER A 236 -18.42 -9.47 -16.22
C SER A 236 -19.35 -8.28 -15.99
N HIS A 237 -19.10 -7.48 -14.97
CA HIS A 237 -19.93 -6.33 -14.63
C HIS A 237 -19.18 -5.01 -14.81
N GLU A 238 -19.92 -3.93 -15.02
CA GLU A 238 -19.40 -2.57 -14.87
C GLU A 238 -19.27 -2.29 -13.37
N PHE A 239 -18.03 -2.19 -12.88
CA PHE A 239 -17.79 -2.10 -11.45
C PHE A 239 -18.08 -0.68 -10.96
N ASP A 240 -19.19 -0.55 -10.23
CA ASP A 240 -19.70 0.69 -9.66
C ASP A 240 -19.72 0.64 -8.13
N TYR A 241 -20.26 1.70 -7.51
CA TYR A 241 -20.30 1.79 -6.06
C TYR A 241 -21.23 0.74 -5.42
N GLU A 242 -22.33 0.36 -6.08
CA GLU A 242 -23.22 -0.68 -5.56
C GLU A 242 -22.53 -2.05 -5.56
N SER A 243 -21.82 -2.37 -6.65
CA SER A 243 -20.98 -3.55 -6.76
C SER A 243 -19.88 -3.55 -5.69
N PHE A 244 -19.27 -2.39 -5.45
CA PHE A 244 -18.30 -2.23 -4.36
C PHE A 244 -18.94 -2.51 -3.00
N ILE A 245 -20.10 -1.94 -2.69
CA ILE A 245 -20.77 -2.18 -1.40
C ILE A 245 -21.14 -3.66 -1.26
N HIS A 246 -21.68 -4.30 -2.29
CA HIS A 246 -22.00 -5.73 -2.24
C HIS A 246 -20.79 -6.63 -2.01
N GLU A 247 -19.61 -6.26 -2.50
CA GLU A 247 -18.39 -7.04 -2.27
C GLU A 247 -17.70 -6.66 -0.95
N PHE A 248 -17.70 -5.37 -0.59
CA PHE A 248 -17.03 -4.83 0.58
C PHE A 248 -17.82 -5.06 1.88
N SER A 249 -19.15 -4.95 1.86
CA SER A 249 -19.99 -5.14 3.04
C SER A 249 -19.87 -6.57 3.59
N LYS A 250 -19.65 -7.56 2.72
CA LYS A 250 -19.38 -8.95 3.10
C LYS A 250 -18.09 -9.11 3.90
N LEU A 251 -17.14 -8.17 3.82
CA LEU A 251 -15.87 -8.24 4.55
C LEU A 251 -16.11 -8.05 6.04
N GLY A 252 -16.13 -9.14 6.81
CA GLY A 252 -16.31 -9.08 8.26
C GLY A 252 -17.76 -8.86 8.73
N ALA A 253 -18.75 -8.91 7.82
CA ALA A 253 -20.15 -8.93 8.21
C ALA A 253 -20.55 -10.30 8.79
N ILE A 254 -21.38 -10.28 9.83
CA ILE A 254 -22.00 -11.49 10.38
C ILE A 254 -22.93 -12.06 9.32
N ASN A 255 -22.84 -13.37 9.06
CA ASN A 255 -23.63 -14.07 8.05
C ASN A 255 -23.49 -13.54 6.60
N GLY A 256 -22.35 -12.93 6.26
CA GLY A 256 -22.12 -12.42 4.89
C GLY A 256 -23.10 -11.31 4.51
N ASP A 257 -23.45 -10.46 5.48
CA ASP A 257 -24.35 -9.30 5.32
C ASP A 257 -25.81 -9.66 5.03
N LEU A 258 -26.22 -10.91 5.31
CA LEU A 258 -27.63 -11.33 5.30
C LEU A 258 -28.46 -10.68 6.44
N SER A 259 -27.79 -10.16 7.47
CA SER A 259 -28.40 -9.39 8.55
C SER A 259 -27.97 -7.93 8.45
N GLN A 260 -28.93 -7.03 8.18
CA GLN A 260 -28.72 -5.59 7.92
C GLN A 260 -28.20 -4.78 9.12
N GLU A 261 -28.01 -5.39 10.29
CA GLU A 261 -27.75 -4.68 11.53
C GLU A 261 -26.29 -4.23 11.69
N ILE A 262 -25.35 -4.82 10.94
CA ILE A 262 -23.91 -4.54 11.05
C ILE A 262 -23.27 -4.62 9.65
N SER A 263 -23.40 -3.55 8.85
CA SER A 263 -22.66 -3.40 7.60
C SER A 263 -21.39 -2.57 7.82
N ASN A 264 -20.32 -2.94 7.11
CA ASN A 264 -19.03 -2.25 7.17
C ASN A 264 -18.97 -1.19 6.06
N GLY A 265 -18.75 0.08 6.41
CA GLY A 265 -18.50 1.13 5.41
C GLY A 265 -18.60 2.55 5.96
N LEU A 266 -17.47 3.26 6.05
CA LEU A 266 -17.42 4.72 6.25
C LEU A 266 -17.21 5.48 4.93
N ILE A 267 -17.06 4.76 3.82
CA ILE A 267 -16.81 5.32 2.49
C ILE A 267 -18.15 5.55 1.83
N ASP A 268 -18.49 6.81 1.56
CA ASP A 268 -19.68 7.16 0.79
C ASP A 268 -19.44 7.06 -0.73
N SER A 269 -20.51 7.17 -1.52
CA SER A 269 -20.41 7.05 -2.98
C SER A 269 -19.57 8.15 -3.64
N ILE A 270 -19.48 9.35 -3.07
CA ILE A 270 -18.71 10.45 -3.61
C ILE A 270 -17.22 10.22 -3.30
N GLN A 271 -16.90 9.87 -2.06
CA GLN A 271 -15.56 9.51 -1.60
C GLN A 271 -15.00 8.33 -2.38
N TRP A 272 -15.83 7.30 -2.60
CA TRP A 272 -15.44 6.17 -3.43
C TRP A 272 -15.13 6.62 -4.86
N ASN A 273 -16.00 7.39 -5.51
CA ASN A 273 -15.79 7.83 -6.89
C ASN A 273 -14.58 8.76 -7.07
N MET A 274 -14.28 9.61 -6.09
CA MET A 274 -13.29 10.68 -6.21
C MET A 274 -11.93 10.34 -5.59
N ALA A 275 -11.87 9.47 -4.59
CA ALA A 275 -10.64 9.21 -3.85
C ALA A 275 -10.36 7.72 -3.63
N GLN A 276 -11.36 6.85 -3.50
CA GLN A 276 -11.17 5.47 -3.03
C GLN A 276 -11.83 4.43 -3.92
N ARG A 277 -11.71 4.59 -5.23
CA ARG A 277 -12.29 3.71 -6.26
C ARG A 277 -11.55 2.36 -6.36
N ILE A 278 -11.56 1.62 -5.27
CA ILE A 278 -10.96 0.29 -5.17
C ILE A 278 -11.98 -0.73 -5.68
N LEU A 279 -11.56 -1.55 -6.63
CA LEU A 279 -12.38 -2.67 -7.11
C LEU A 279 -12.01 -3.91 -6.31
N VAL A 280 -13.00 -4.60 -5.76
CA VAL A 280 -12.79 -5.76 -4.88
C VAL A 280 -13.51 -6.97 -5.46
N ALA A 281 -12.85 -8.12 -5.47
CA ALA A 281 -13.44 -9.40 -5.84
C ALA A 281 -13.29 -10.40 -4.70
N ASP A 282 -14.41 -10.90 -4.17
CA ASP A 282 -14.44 -12.01 -3.21
C ASP A 282 -14.08 -13.34 -3.89
N CYS A 283 -12.83 -13.74 -3.70
CA CYS A 283 -12.25 -14.96 -4.22
C CYS A 283 -12.45 -16.17 -3.32
N SER A 284 -13.09 -16.01 -2.15
CA SER A 284 -13.22 -17.08 -1.16
C SER A 284 -14.03 -18.28 -1.65
N ARG A 285 -14.97 -18.06 -2.59
CA ARG A 285 -15.83 -19.10 -3.17
C ARG A 285 -15.10 -19.97 -4.22
N PRO A 286 -14.43 -19.41 -5.25
CA PRO A 286 -13.69 -20.20 -6.23
C PRO A 286 -12.33 -20.69 -5.74
N SER A 287 -11.84 -20.20 -4.60
CA SER A 287 -10.57 -20.67 -4.04
C SER A 287 -10.67 -22.09 -3.50
N LYS A 288 -9.72 -22.95 -3.88
CA LYS A 288 -9.61 -24.32 -3.40
C LYS A 288 -8.65 -24.37 -2.22
N LYS A 289 -9.07 -25.05 -1.14
CA LYS A 289 -8.25 -25.19 0.07
C LYS A 289 -6.91 -25.87 -0.28
N ASP A 290 -5.82 -25.22 0.12
CA ASP A 290 -4.41 -25.63 0.02
C ASP A 290 -3.87 -25.92 -1.38
N VAL A 291 -4.61 -25.56 -2.42
CA VAL A 291 -4.20 -25.70 -3.82
C VAL A 291 -3.68 -24.35 -4.34
N PRO A 292 -2.43 -24.29 -4.86
CA PRO A 292 -1.94 -23.08 -5.49
C PRO A 292 -2.73 -22.78 -6.77
N GLN A 293 -3.32 -21.59 -6.87
CA GLN A 293 -4.06 -21.14 -8.05
C GLN A 293 -3.39 -19.91 -8.65
N SER A 294 -3.34 -19.84 -9.98
CA SER A 294 -2.97 -18.61 -10.71
C SER A 294 -4.07 -17.57 -10.55
N ILE A 295 -3.70 -16.30 -10.58
CA ILE A 295 -4.64 -15.18 -10.45
C ILE A 295 -4.51 -14.33 -11.71
N GLN A 296 -5.62 -14.14 -12.39
CA GLN A 296 -5.72 -13.31 -13.58
C GLN A 296 -6.78 -12.24 -13.33
N ILE A 297 -6.46 -10.99 -13.65
CA ILE A 297 -7.34 -9.84 -13.49
C ILE A 297 -7.46 -9.18 -14.84
N SER A 298 -8.67 -9.04 -15.35
CA SER A 298 -8.92 -8.46 -16.66
C SER A 298 -10.02 -7.40 -16.62
N GLY A 299 -10.00 -6.53 -17.63
CA GLY A 299 -10.98 -5.47 -17.78
C GLY A 299 -10.63 -4.55 -18.95
N THR A 300 -11.36 -3.45 -19.06
CA THR A 300 -11.13 -2.42 -20.08
C THR A 300 -11.07 -1.06 -19.41
N ASN A 301 -9.98 -0.32 -19.63
CA ASN A 301 -9.85 1.06 -19.15
C ASN A 301 -10.88 1.94 -19.88
N GLY A 302 -11.93 2.37 -19.18
CA GLY A 302 -12.94 3.30 -19.70
C GLY A 302 -12.63 4.77 -19.44
N SER A 303 -11.53 5.09 -18.77
CA SER A 303 -11.15 6.46 -18.46
C SER A 303 -10.46 7.15 -19.65
N ALA A 304 -10.50 8.48 -19.65
CA ALA A 304 -9.90 9.31 -20.70
C ALA A 304 -8.38 9.48 -20.56
N ALA A 305 -7.76 8.94 -19.52
CA ALA A 305 -6.31 8.93 -19.35
C ALA A 305 -5.80 7.48 -19.32
N GLY A 306 -4.50 7.32 -19.51
CA GLY A 306 -3.88 6.02 -19.26
C GLY A 306 -4.01 5.62 -17.80
N MET A 307 -3.99 4.32 -17.51
CA MET A 307 -4.04 3.80 -16.15
C MET A 307 -2.87 2.85 -15.85
N ASP A 308 -2.24 3.06 -14.69
CA ASP A 308 -1.37 2.10 -13.99
C ASP A 308 -2.20 1.36 -12.94
N LEU A 309 -1.93 0.08 -12.67
CA LEU A 309 -2.73 -0.73 -11.74
C LEU A 309 -1.87 -1.30 -10.61
N LEU A 310 -2.39 -1.26 -9.38
CA LEU A 310 -1.83 -1.99 -8.24
C LEU A 310 -2.82 -3.06 -7.80
N ALA A 311 -2.40 -4.33 -7.90
CA ALA A 311 -3.17 -5.46 -7.42
C ALA A 311 -2.70 -5.90 -6.02
N LEU A 312 -3.62 -5.89 -5.06
CA LEU A 312 -3.42 -6.45 -3.73
C LEU A 312 -4.10 -7.82 -3.66
N VAL A 313 -3.33 -8.85 -3.35
CA VAL A 313 -3.83 -10.21 -3.17
C VAL A 313 -3.81 -10.57 -1.70
N VAL A 314 -4.99 -10.78 -1.14
CA VAL A 314 -5.16 -11.29 0.23
C VAL A 314 -5.38 -12.78 0.15
N TYR A 315 -4.55 -13.56 0.84
CA TYR A 315 -4.62 -15.02 0.82
C TYR A 315 -4.51 -15.58 2.22
N GLU A 316 -4.84 -16.87 2.35
CA GLU A 316 -4.83 -17.58 3.62
C GLU A 316 -3.61 -18.46 3.87
N ARG A 317 -3.17 -18.51 5.13
CA ARG A 317 -2.20 -19.42 5.70
C ARG A 317 -2.70 -19.86 7.05
N GLU A 318 -2.61 -21.15 7.30
CA GLU A 318 -3.01 -21.78 8.54
C GLU A 318 -1.75 -22.21 9.29
N LEU A 319 -1.74 -21.99 10.59
CA LEU A 319 -0.67 -22.48 11.47
C LEU A 319 -1.32 -23.01 12.75
N GLU A 320 -0.74 -24.07 13.27
CA GLU A 320 -1.09 -24.64 14.57
C GLU A 320 0.07 -24.38 15.53
N ILE A 321 -0.24 -23.97 16.75
CA ILE A 321 0.76 -23.78 17.81
C ILE A 321 0.41 -24.73 18.95
N ASP A 322 1.30 -25.65 19.25
CA ASP A 322 1.23 -26.40 20.50
C ASP A 322 1.57 -25.45 21.64
N ARG A 323 0.60 -25.22 22.50
CA ARG A 323 0.69 -24.27 23.60
C ARG A 323 1.63 -24.74 24.71
N LEU A 324 1.85 -26.05 24.85
CA LEU A 324 2.68 -26.65 25.89
C LEU A 324 4.16 -26.69 25.51
N THR A 325 4.46 -26.92 24.24
CA THR A 325 5.82 -27.02 23.73
C THR A 325 6.30 -25.73 23.05
N GLY A 326 5.37 -24.91 22.57
CA GLY A 326 5.66 -23.73 21.75
C GLY A 326 5.96 -24.07 20.29
N GLU A 327 5.84 -25.34 19.90
CA GLU A 327 6.09 -25.78 18.54
C GLU A 327 5.02 -25.27 17.58
N VAL A 328 5.45 -24.84 16.41
CA VAL A 328 4.57 -24.33 15.35
C VAL A 328 4.52 -25.36 14.23
N HIS A 329 3.35 -25.94 14.00
CA HIS A 329 3.08 -26.79 12.85
C HIS A 329 2.42 -25.98 11.75
N ARG A 330 2.98 -26.09 10.55
CA ARG A 330 2.40 -25.48 9.36
C ARG A 330 1.45 -26.49 8.73
N THR A 331 0.18 -26.13 8.57
CA THR A 331 -0.87 -27.02 8.06
C THR A 331 -1.11 -26.91 6.55
N ASP A 332 -0.37 -26.02 5.86
CA ASP A 332 -0.46 -25.78 4.41
C ASP A 332 0.73 -26.27 3.56
#